data_AF-M2XJ92-F1
#
_entry.id   AF-M2XJ92-F1
#
_cell.length_a   1.000
_cell.length_b   1.000
_cell.length_c   1.000
_cell.angle_alpha   90.00
_cell.angle_beta   90.00
_cell.angle_gamma   90.00
#
_symmetry.space_group_name_H-M   'P 1'
#
loop_
_entity.id
_entity.type
_entity.pdbx_description
1 polymer ?
#
loop_
_entity_poly.entity_id
_entity_poly.type
_entity_poly.pdbx_seq_one_letter_code
_entity_poly.pdbx_strand_id
1 'polypeptide(L)'
;MEHSPITEKERFELELELLESFANPMYIHYLAQSGLLDDPAFQRYLHYLQYWQRKPYVYYVEFPHALAFLKLLQVESFRQAMKRQEFALMVYQQQGLQWQYYTE
;
A
#
# COMPACT_ATOMS: atom_id res chain seq x y z
N MET A 1 -6.44 13.90 -27.46
CA MET A 1 -5.74 14.56 -26.34
C MET A 1 -4.43 13.84 -26.19
N GLU A 2 -3.33 14.49 -26.57
CA GLU A 2 -1.99 13.90 -26.53
C GLU A 2 -1.51 13.98 -25.07
N HIS A 3 -1.48 12.85 -24.36
CA HIS A 3 -0.90 12.82 -23.03
C HIS A 3 0.61 13.00 -23.17
N SER A 4 1.14 14.14 -22.75
CA SER A 4 2.57 14.32 -22.55
C SER A 4 3.12 13.18 -21.68
N PRO A 5 4.31 12.63 -21.99
CA PRO A 5 4.90 11.58 -21.19
C PRO A 5 5.14 12.08 -19.77
N ILE A 6 4.75 11.27 -18.77
CA ILE A 6 5.02 11.57 -17.35
C ILE A 6 6.53 11.71 -17.13
N THR A 7 6.92 12.76 -16.43
CA THR A 7 8.30 13.00 -16.02
C THR A 7 8.73 12.01 -14.92
N GLU A 8 10.04 11.86 -14.71
CA GLU A 8 10.57 11.02 -13.62
C GLU A 8 10.13 11.53 -12.25
N LYS A 9 10.04 12.86 -12.08
CA LYS A 9 9.55 13.48 -10.86
C LYS A 9 8.08 13.13 -10.59
N GLU A 10 7.22 13.28 -11.60
CA GLU A 10 5.80 12.94 -11.46
C GLU A 10 5.61 11.46 -11.18
N ARG A 11 6.37 10.58 -11.83
CA ARG A 11 6.36 9.14 -11.52
C ARG A 11 6.70 8.88 -10.05
N PHE A 12 7.76 9.52 -9.55
CA PHE A 12 8.19 9.37 -8.16
C PHE A 12 7.09 9.81 -7.17
N GLU A 13 6.48 10.96 -7.41
CA GLU A 13 5.39 11.50 -6.58
C GLU A 13 4.16 10.58 -6.61
N LEU A 14 3.76 10.09 -7.79
CA LEU A 14 2.65 9.15 -7.94
C LEU A 14 2.91 7.80 -7.26
N GLU A 15 4.15 7.29 -7.34
CA GLU A 15 4.56 6.06 -6.67
C GLU A 15 4.51 6.22 -5.14
N LEU A 16 4.91 7.38 -4.64
CA LEU A 16 4.87 7.70 -3.21
C LEU A 16 3.43 7.83 -2.71
N GLU A 17 2.59 8.61 -3.40
CA GLU A 17 1.17 8.76 -3.06
C GLU A 17 0.44 7.41 -3.06
N LEU A 18 0.72 6.57 -4.06
CA LEU A 18 0.16 5.22 -4.10
C LEU A 18 0.63 4.38 -2.92
N LEU A 19 1.94 4.39 -2.61
CA LEU A 19 2.45 3.67 -1.45
C LEU A 19 1.73 4.13 -0.18
N GLU A 20 1.66 5.44 0.05
CA GLU A 20 1.07 6.03 1.25
C GLU A 20 -0.42 5.73 1.37
N SER A 21 -1.14 5.61 0.24
CA SER A 21 -2.53 5.18 0.25
C SER A 21 -2.74 3.77 0.86
N PHE A 22 -1.71 2.90 0.85
CA PHE A 22 -1.76 1.61 1.52
C PHE A 22 -1.78 1.71 3.05
N ALA A 23 -1.46 2.88 3.62
CA ALA A 23 -1.67 3.12 5.04
C ALA A 23 -3.16 3.10 5.42
N ASN A 24 -4.09 3.13 4.46
CA ASN A 24 -5.52 2.97 4.69
C ASN A 24 -6.00 1.53 4.35
N PRO A 25 -6.32 0.68 5.35
CA PRO A 25 -6.80 -0.69 5.13
C PRO A 25 -8.08 -0.76 4.29
N MET A 26 -8.95 0.26 4.35
CA MET A 26 -10.18 0.28 3.55
C MET A 26 -9.89 0.53 2.07
N TYR A 27 -8.82 1.24 1.74
CA TYR A 27 -8.37 1.38 0.37
C TYR A 27 -7.81 0.03 -0.15
N ILE A 28 -7.01 -0.66 0.65
CA ILE A 28 -6.54 -2.02 0.30
C ILE A 28 -7.72 -2.97 0.11
N HIS A 29 -8.75 -2.91 0.97
CA HIS A 29 -9.97 -3.69 0.82
C HIS A 29 -10.67 -3.42 -0.53
N TYR A 30 -10.80 -2.15 -0.90
CA TYR A 30 -11.35 -1.75 -2.20
C TYR A 30 -10.54 -2.34 -3.37
N LEU A 31 -9.20 -2.28 -3.32
CA LEU A 31 -8.33 -2.90 -4.33
C LEU A 31 -8.46 -4.44 -4.36
N ALA A 32 -8.69 -5.06 -3.21
CA ALA A 32 -8.91 -6.50 -3.12
C ALA A 32 -10.24 -6.90 -3.78
N GLN A 33 -11.30 -6.13 -3.55
CA GLN A 33 -12.62 -6.38 -4.14
C GLN A 33 -12.65 -6.16 -5.65
N SER A 34 -11.87 -5.22 -6.18
CA SER A 34 -11.77 -4.99 -7.63
C SER A 34 -11.00 -6.09 -8.37
N GLY A 35 -10.34 -7.00 -7.63
CA GLY A 35 -9.48 -8.04 -8.19
C GLY A 35 -8.10 -7.55 -8.61
N LEU A 36 -7.77 -6.26 -8.42
CA LEU A 36 -6.47 -5.71 -8.81
C LEU A 36 -5.32 -6.36 -8.05
N LEU A 37 -5.52 -6.72 -6.78
CA LEU A 37 -4.50 -7.42 -5.97
C LEU A 37 -4.17 -8.84 -6.47
N ASP A 38 -5.05 -9.43 -7.29
CA ASP A 38 -4.82 -10.74 -7.92
C ASP A 38 -4.11 -10.63 -9.27
N ASP A 39 -4.07 -9.45 -9.89
CA ASP A 39 -3.41 -9.22 -11.17
C ASP A 39 -1.89 -9.44 -11.05
N PRO A 40 -1.30 -10.39 -11.80
CA PRO A 40 0.14 -10.62 -11.80
C PRO A 40 0.95 -9.37 -12.16
N ALA A 41 0.44 -8.46 -12.99
CA ALA A 41 1.11 -7.21 -13.31
C ALA A 41 1.18 -6.28 -12.09
N PHE A 42 0.07 -6.13 -11.37
CA PHE A 42 0.04 -5.35 -10.15
C PHE A 42 0.88 -5.99 -9.04
N GLN A 43 0.92 -7.32 -8.92
CA GLN A 43 1.80 -8.01 -7.96
C GLN A 43 3.28 -7.75 -8.23
N ARG A 44 3.71 -7.75 -9.50
CA ARG A 44 5.08 -7.34 -9.88
C ARG A 44 5.35 -5.88 -9.52
N TYR A 45 4.34 -5.02 -9.66
CA TYR A 45 4.47 -3.62 -9.29
C TYR A 45 4.58 -3.42 -7.78
N LEU A 46 3.79 -4.13 -6.98
CA LEU A 46 3.91 -4.13 -5.52
C LEU A 46 5.30 -4.64 -5.06
N HIS A 47 5.86 -5.63 -5.76
CA HIS A 47 7.23 -6.08 -5.51
C HIS A 47 8.26 -4.99 -5.88
N TYR A 48 8.06 -4.31 -7.01
CA TYR A 48 8.90 -3.17 -7.40
C TYR A 48 8.90 -2.08 -6.31
N LEU A 49 7.73 -1.67 -5.80
CA LEU A 49 7.58 -0.65 -4.75
C LEU A 49 8.31 -0.99 -3.43
N GLN A 50 8.80 -2.21 -3.22
CA GLN A 50 9.62 -2.56 -2.05
C GLN A 50 10.91 -1.71 -1.96
N TYR A 51 11.35 -1.06 -3.04
CA TYR A 51 12.50 -0.16 -3.02
C TYR A 51 12.32 1.01 -2.03
N TRP A 52 11.09 1.45 -1.76
CA TRP A 52 10.76 2.50 -0.79
C TRP A 52 11.22 2.19 0.64
N GLN A 53 11.47 0.92 0.97
CA GLN A 53 11.99 0.52 2.29
C GLN A 53 13.48 0.78 2.45
N ARG A 54 14.20 1.10 1.37
CA ARG A 54 15.66 1.28 1.37
C ARG A 54 15.99 2.77 1.44
N LYS A 55 17.14 3.09 2.03
CA LYS A 55 17.70 4.45 1.92
C LYS A 55 18.08 4.74 0.45
N PRO A 56 17.95 5.99 -0.02
CA PRO A 56 17.42 7.16 0.69
C PRO A 56 15.88 7.26 0.67
N TYR A 57 15.19 6.43 -0.11
CA TYR A 57 13.75 6.53 -0.39
C TYR A 57 12.86 6.47 0.85
N VAL A 58 13.25 5.67 1.84
CA VAL A 58 12.50 5.53 3.10
C VAL A 58 12.31 6.86 3.84
N TYR A 59 13.19 7.84 3.62
CA TYR A 59 13.10 9.17 4.24
C TYR A 59 11.96 10.04 3.69
N TYR A 60 11.38 9.67 2.55
CA TYR A 60 10.25 10.39 1.96
C TYR A 60 8.89 9.85 2.41
N VAL A 61 8.85 8.70 3.10
CA VAL A 61 7.59 8.05 3.48
C VAL A 61 7.08 8.62 4.80
N GLU A 62 5.96 9.32 4.78
CA GLU A 62 5.39 9.96 5.97
C GLU A 62 4.55 9.00 6.82
N PHE A 63 4.01 7.94 6.19
CA PHE A 63 3.16 6.95 6.86
C PHE A 63 3.86 5.57 6.95
N PRO A 64 4.57 5.25 8.05
CA PRO A 64 5.31 4.00 8.18
C PRO A 64 4.47 2.73 8.00
N HIS A 65 3.18 2.80 8.33
CA HIS A 65 2.23 1.71 8.17
C HIS A 65 2.06 1.30 6.70
N ALA A 66 2.22 2.23 5.75
CA ALA A 66 2.21 1.92 4.33
C ALA A 66 3.26 0.86 3.97
N LEU A 67 4.47 0.96 4.53
CA LEU A 67 5.54 -0.01 4.31
C LEU A 67 5.22 -1.37 4.93
N ALA A 68 4.58 -1.39 6.10
CA ALA A 68 4.13 -2.63 6.74
C ALA A 68 3.05 -3.33 5.90
N PHE A 69 2.06 -2.58 5.40
CA PHE A 69 1.04 -3.12 4.52
C PHE A 69 1.63 -3.56 3.18
N LEU A 70 2.58 -2.83 2.60
CA LEU A 70 3.25 -3.25 1.38
C LEU A 70 3.95 -4.62 1.52
N LYS A 71 4.52 -4.92 2.70
CA LYS A 71 5.06 -6.25 3.03
C LYS A 71 3.95 -7.31 3.13
N LEU A 72 2.86 -7.00 3.83
CA LEU A 72 1.72 -7.91 3.96
C LEU A 72 1.06 -8.21 2.60
N LEU A 73 1.01 -7.23 1.70
CA LEU A 73 0.49 -7.39 0.34
C LEU A 73 1.31 -8.36 -0.51
N GLN A 74 2.54 -8.72 -0.13
CA GLN A 74 3.29 -9.79 -0.79
C GLN A 74 2.73 -11.18 -0.46
N VAL A 75 2.03 -11.31 0.67
CA VAL A 75 1.45 -12.57 1.14
C VAL A 75 0.08 -12.78 0.50
N GLU A 76 -0.06 -13.84 -0.27
CA GLU A 76 -1.32 -14.15 -0.96
C GLU A 76 -2.50 -14.31 -0.01
N SER A 77 -2.32 -15.01 1.11
CA SER A 77 -3.38 -15.20 2.10
C SER A 77 -3.88 -13.88 2.69
N PHE A 78 -3.01 -12.87 2.83
CA PHE A 78 -3.41 -11.53 3.25
C PHE A 78 -4.23 -10.83 2.17
N ARG A 79 -3.79 -10.87 0.90
CA ARG A 79 -4.57 -10.30 -0.23
C ARG A 79 -5.97 -10.92 -0.33
N GLN A 80 -6.06 -12.25 -0.19
CA GLN A 80 -7.35 -12.95 -0.18
C GLN A 80 -8.19 -12.59 1.05
N ALA A 81 -7.57 -12.51 2.23
CA ALA A 81 -8.27 -12.14 3.46
C ALA A 81 -8.86 -10.72 3.40
N MET A 82 -8.13 -9.77 2.77
CA MET A 82 -8.57 -8.39 2.58
C MET A 82 -9.81 -8.25 1.71
N LYS A 83 -10.24 -9.27 0.95
CA LYS A 83 -11.53 -9.25 0.24
C LYS A 83 -12.73 -9.28 1.19
N ARG A 84 -12.55 -9.75 2.43
CA ARG A 84 -13.62 -9.89 3.43
C ARG A 84 -13.74 -8.61 4.24
N GLN A 85 -14.94 -8.02 4.27
CA GLN A 85 -15.23 -6.78 5.00
C GLN A 85 -14.84 -6.88 6.48
N GLU A 86 -15.20 -7.97 7.15
CA GLU A 86 -14.90 -8.17 8.58
C GLU A 86 -13.39 -8.15 8.86
N PHE A 87 -12.60 -8.77 7.99
CA PHE A 87 -11.15 -8.78 8.12
C PHE A 87 -10.55 -7.39 7.87
N ALA A 88 -11.02 -6.67 6.86
CA ALA A 88 -10.58 -5.29 6.61
C ALA A 88 -10.90 -4.35 7.78
N LEU A 89 -12.09 -4.46 8.36
CA LEU A 89 -12.48 -3.71 9.56
C LEU A 89 -11.63 -4.06 10.78
N MET A 90 -11.32 -5.35 10.98
CA MET A 90 -10.41 -5.79 12.04
C MET A 90 -9.02 -5.19 11.86
N VAL A 91 -8.46 -5.20 10.64
CA VAL A 91 -7.15 -4.60 10.34
C VAL A 91 -7.17 -3.08 10.60
N TYR A 92 -8.25 -2.39 10.19
CA TYR A 92 -8.46 -0.96 10.45
C TYR A 92 -8.49 -0.66 11.96
N GLN A 93 -9.24 -1.44 12.73
CA GLN A 93 -9.31 -1.30 14.19
C GLN A 93 -7.94 -1.55 14.84
N GLN A 94 -7.21 -2.59 14.42
CA GLN A 94 -5.88 -2.89 14.92
C GLN A 94 -4.88 -1.76 14.64
N GLN A 95 -4.92 -1.18 13.44
CA GLN A 95 -4.11 0.00 13.13
C GLN A 95 -4.47 1.19 14.04
N GLY A 96 -5.76 1.45 14.25
CA GLY A 96 -6.21 2.53 15.13
C GLY A 96 -5.73 2.34 16.58
N LEU A 97 -5.77 1.11 17.08
CA LEU A 97 -5.22 0.78 18.40
C LEU A 97 -3.71 1.03 18.45
N GLN A 98 -2.96 0.65 17.42
CA GLN A 98 -1.51 0.91 17.37
C GLN A 98 -1.21 2.41 17.50
N TRP A 99 -1.95 3.29 16.83
CA TRP A 99 -1.77 4.74 16.97
C TRP A 99 -2.13 5.29 18.36
N GLN A 100 -3.11 4.69 19.03
CA GLN A 100 -3.49 5.11 20.38
C GLN A 100 -2.45 4.76 21.44
N TYR A 101 -1.69 3.67 21.24
CA TYR A 101 -0.79 3.13 22.26
C TYR A 101 0.70 3.20 21.91
N TYR A 102 1.06 3.37 20.64
CA TYR A 102 2.44 3.33 20.15
C TYR A 102 2.73 4.55 19.26
N THR A 103 2.87 5.71 19.90
CA THR A 103 3.63 6.85 19.38
C THR A 103 4.96 6.90 20.13
N GLU A 104 5.90 6.04 19.72
CA GLU A 104 7.31 6.10 20.16
C GLU A 104 8.23 6.15 18.95
#